data_AF-A0A0B4SFP5-F1
#
_entry.id   AF-A0A0B4SFP5-F1
#
_cell.length_a   1.000
_cell.length_b   1.000
_cell.length_c   1.000
_cell.angle_alpha   90.00
_cell.angle_beta   90.00
_cell.angle_gamma   90.00
#
_symmetry.space_group_name_H-M   'P 1'
#
loop_
_entity.id
_entity.type
_entity.pdbx_description
1 polymer ?
#
loop_
_entity_poly.entity_id
_entity_poly.type
_entity_poly.pdbx_seq_one_letter_code
_entity_poly.pdbx_strand_id
1 'polypeptide(L)'
;VIAATDQPEVNHAAARAAHAQRLFVNVVDDIALSNVQVPAVVERGPLRIAISSGGGAPMVARYLRQQLESLIDDSWGRLTTLFAQRRDTIRARYPNIEARRRFFETQLAGPLQRLLRKQRHAEAEAVLEAALAETPLTESGSVTLVGAGAGDAGLLTLNALRALNEADIILYDRLVSDTVLQMARRDAEQIEVGKSATGHSVRQEDIHTLMLQHARAGQRVVRLKGGDPFVFGRGGEELEFLRTHGIPYEVIPGITAALACAAYAGIPLTHRDHAQSLCLITAHCQSSLDTLNWVALAQERQTLA
;
A
#
# COMPACT_ATOMS: atom_id res chain seq x y z
N VAL A 1 25.31 -13.71 -25.19
CA VAL A 1 26.12 -13.20 -26.32
C VAL A 1 25.92 -11.71 -26.41
N ILE A 2 26.99 -10.93 -26.53
CA ILE A 2 26.91 -9.49 -26.82
C ILE A 2 27.58 -9.28 -28.17
N ALA A 3 26.83 -8.81 -29.16
CA ALA A 3 27.35 -8.46 -30.48
C ALA A 3 27.52 -6.95 -30.54
N ALA A 4 28.76 -6.49 -30.46
CA ALA A 4 29.14 -5.08 -30.32
C ALA A 4 30.30 -4.72 -31.26
N THR A 5 30.28 -5.26 -32.48
CA THR A 5 31.28 -4.93 -33.50
C THR A 5 30.78 -3.82 -34.41
N ASP A 6 31.69 -3.11 -35.07
CA ASP A 6 31.35 -2.11 -36.09
C ASP A 6 30.91 -2.73 -37.43
N GLN A 7 30.79 -4.06 -37.51
CA GLN A 7 30.41 -4.79 -38.71
C GLN A 7 29.02 -5.43 -38.57
N PRO A 8 27.99 -4.89 -39.26
CA PRO A 8 26.63 -5.40 -39.15
C PRO A 8 26.51 -6.90 -39.47
N GLU A 9 27.24 -7.39 -40.48
CA GLU A 9 27.14 -8.80 -40.89
C GLU A 9 27.64 -9.77 -39.81
N VAL A 10 28.71 -9.40 -39.11
CA VAL A 10 29.25 -10.17 -37.98
C VAL A 10 28.24 -10.20 -36.83
N ASN A 11 27.62 -9.05 -36.54
CA ASN A 11 26.61 -8.95 -35.49
C ASN A 11 25.36 -9.81 -35.82
N HIS A 12 24.90 -9.79 -37.08
CA HIS A 12 23.79 -10.63 -37.54
C HIS A 12 24.12 -12.11 -37.47
N ALA A 13 25.32 -12.51 -37.89
CA ALA A 13 25.77 -13.90 -37.82
C ALA A 13 25.83 -14.39 -36.37
N ALA A 14 26.38 -13.58 -35.46
CA ALA A 14 26.41 -13.86 -34.03
C ALA A 14 25.01 -13.98 -33.43
N ALA A 15 24.08 -13.09 -33.80
CA ALA A 15 22.69 -13.13 -33.35
C ALA A 15 21.99 -14.40 -33.83
N ARG A 16 22.08 -14.74 -35.12
CA ARG A 16 21.50 -15.98 -35.67
C ARG A 16 22.04 -17.23 -34.97
N ALA A 17 23.35 -17.31 -34.75
CA ALA A 17 23.96 -18.44 -34.05
C ALA A 17 23.47 -18.55 -32.60
N ALA A 18 23.35 -17.42 -31.90
CA ALA A 18 22.82 -17.38 -30.53
C ALA A 18 21.34 -17.80 -30.47
N HIS A 19 20.51 -17.29 -31.39
CA HIS A 19 19.09 -17.65 -31.48
C HIS A 19 18.90 -19.14 -31.77
N ALA A 20 19.67 -19.71 -32.70
CA ALA A 20 19.63 -21.14 -33.02
C ALA A 20 19.93 -22.03 -31.79
N GLN A 21 20.73 -21.54 -30.85
CA GLN A 21 21.07 -22.23 -29.61
C GLN A 21 20.20 -21.80 -28.41
N ARG A 22 19.18 -20.95 -28.62
CA ARG A 22 18.31 -20.38 -27.58
C ARG A 22 19.09 -19.64 -26.49
N LEU A 23 20.19 -18.99 -26.87
CA LEU A 23 21.00 -18.16 -25.98
C LEU A 23 20.48 -16.72 -25.96
N PHE A 24 20.59 -16.07 -24.81
CA PHE A 24 20.37 -14.64 -24.71
C PHE A 24 21.42 -13.89 -25.54
N VAL A 25 20.97 -13.01 -26.42
CA VAL A 25 21.77 -12.14 -27.28
C VAL A 25 21.28 -10.70 -27.23
N ASN A 26 22.23 -9.79 -27.01
CA ASN A 26 22.06 -8.35 -27.16
C ASN A 26 22.97 -7.90 -28.31
N VAL A 27 22.37 -7.42 -29.39
CA VAL A 27 23.07 -6.72 -30.46
C VAL A 27 23.02 -5.24 -30.15
N VAL A 28 24.20 -4.62 -30.00
CA VAL A 28 24.30 -3.18 -29.71
C VAL A 28 23.67 -2.40 -30.87
N ASP A 29 22.83 -1.43 -30.53
CA ASP A 29 22.06 -0.57 -31.44
C ASP A 29 21.03 -1.28 -32.35
N ASP A 30 20.76 -2.58 -32.14
CA ASP A 30 19.73 -3.33 -32.86
C ASP A 30 18.81 -4.12 -31.91
N ILE A 31 17.65 -3.52 -31.61
CA ILE A 31 16.64 -4.10 -30.74
C ILE A 31 15.96 -5.31 -31.40
N ALA A 32 15.79 -5.30 -32.73
CA ALA A 32 15.05 -6.32 -33.45
C ALA A 32 15.78 -7.66 -33.46
N LEU A 33 17.11 -7.63 -33.47
CA LEU A 33 17.95 -8.83 -33.38
C LEU A 33 18.22 -9.29 -31.95
N SER A 34 17.86 -8.48 -30.95
CA SER A 34 18.11 -8.74 -29.53
C SER A 34 16.93 -9.47 -28.87
N ASN A 35 17.19 -10.47 -28.05
CA ASN A 35 16.18 -11.09 -27.16
C ASN A 35 16.43 -10.79 -25.67
N VAL A 36 17.49 -10.06 -25.36
CA VAL A 36 17.76 -9.46 -24.05
C VAL A 36 18.33 -8.06 -24.25
N GLN A 37 18.10 -7.17 -23.28
CA GLN A 37 18.62 -5.81 -23.26
C GLN A 37 19.59 -5.65 -22.10
N VAL A 38 20.71 -4.93 -22.30
CA VAL A 38 21.62 -4.56 -21.22
C VAL A 38 21.08 -3.30 -20.51
N PRO A 39 20.66 -3.39 -19.23
CA PRO A 39 20.09 -2.26 -18.51
C PRO A 39 21.16 -1.25 -18.09
N ALA A 40 20.74 -0.02 -17.79
CA ALA A 40 21.55 0.90 -17.02
C ALA A 40 21.57 0.44 -15.56
N VAL A 41 22.75 0.37 -14.92
CA VAL A 41 22.89 -0.20 -13.56
C VAL A 41 23.46 0.83 -12.61
N VAL A 42 22.86 0.94 -11.41
CA VAL A 42 23.46 1.59 -10.23
C VAL A 42 23.93 0.49 -9.29
N GLU A 43 25.21 0.52 -8.90
CA GLU A 43 25.81 -0.48 -8.02
C GLU A 43 26.43 0.18 -6.78
N ARG A 44 26.10 -0.35 -5.60
CA ARG A 44 26.64 0.05 -4.29
C ARG A 44 26.92 -1.21 -3.47
N GLY A 45 28.13 -1.76 -3.62
CA GLY A 45 28.48 -3.04 -2.98
C GLY A 45 27.48 -4.14 -3.38
N PRO A 46 26.81 -4.82 -2.42
CA PRO A 46 25.83 -5.86 -2.73
C PRO A 46 24.47 -5.34 -3.25
N LEU A 47 24.19 -4.04 -3.14
CA LEU A 47 22.95 -3.43 -3.63
C LEU A 47 23.09 -3.08 -5.13
N ARG A 48 22.13 -3.54 -5.94
CA ARG A 48 22.07 -3.26 -7.38
C ARG A 48 20.67 -2.82 -7.80
N ILE A 49 20.60 -1.79 -8.65
CA ILE A 49 19.37 -1.34 -9.29
C ILE A 49 19.61 -1.35 -10.81
N ALA A 50 18.77 -2.10 -11.53
CA ALA A 50 18.80 -2.17 -12.99
C ALA A 50 17.60 -1.42 -13.57
N ILE A 51 17.85 -0.56 -14.55
CA ILE A 51 16.87 0.32 -15.18
C ILE A 51 16.88 0.02 -16.67
N SER A 52 15.72 -0.35 -17.22
CA SER A 52 15.56 -0.65 -18.64
C SER A 52 14.33 0.04 -19.19
N SER A 53 14.45 0.57 -20.41
CA SER A 53 13.34 1.07 -21.22
C SER A 53 12.96 0.10 -22.35
N GLY A 54 13.40 -1.16 -22.26
CA GLY A 54 13.16 -2.18 -23.30
C GLY A 54 13.85 -1.86 -24.63
N GLY A 55 14.90 -1.04 -24.61
CA GLY A 55 15.62 -0.58 -25.81
C GLY A 55 14.96 0.62 -26.50
N GLY A 56 13.66 0.89 -26.30
CA GLY A 56 12.95 1.97 -27.02
C GLY A 56 13.38 3.38 -26.65
N ALA A 57 13.96 3.59 -25.46
CA ALA A 57 14.41 4.91 -25.01
C ALA A 57 15.64 4.81 -24.09
N PRO A 58 16.83 4.44 -24.59
CA PRO A 58 18.01 4.19 -23.75
C PRO A 58 18.45 5.43 -22.96
N MET A 59 18.18 6.62 -23.52
CA MET A 59 18.49 7.90 -22.87
C MET A 59 17.67 8.15 -21.60
N VAL A 60 16.43 7.65 -21.53
CA VAL A 60 15.60 7.73 -20.31
C VAL A 60 16.19 6.87 -19.21
N ALA A 61 16.56 5.62 -19.52
CA ALA A 61 17.22 4.73 -18.56
C ALA A 61 18.54 5.32 -18.05
N ARG A 62 19.33 5.93 -18.94
CA ARG A 62 20.57 6.63 -18.59
C ARG A 62 20.34 7.84 -17.67
N TYR A 63 19.32 8.65 -17.96
CA TYR A 63 18.95 9.81 -17.14
C TYR A 63 18.51 9.38 -15.73
N LEU A 64 17.64 8.37 -15.63
CA LEU A 64 17.19 7.82 -14.34
C LEU A 64 18.35 7.22 -13.54
N ARG A 65 19.29 6.51 -14.19
CA ARG A 65 20.51 6.01 -13.54
C ARG A 65 21.28 7.14 -12.89
N GLN A 66 21.50 8.25 -13.61
CA GLN A 66 22.23 9.40 -13.09
C GLN A 66 21.52 10.04 -11.88
N GLN A 67 20.19 10.16 -11.92
CA GLN A 67 19.42 10.66 -10.78
C GLN A 67 19.57 9.74 -9.56
N LEU A 68 19.42 8.43 -9.76
CA LEU A 68 19.56 7.45 -8.67
C LEU A 68 20.98 7.38 -8.11
N GLU A 69 22.02 7.54 -8.93
CA GLU A 69 23.40 7.61 -8.45
C GLU A 69 23.63 8.76 -7.47
N SER A 70 22.89 9.87 -7.62
CA SER A 70 22.97 11.01 -6.70
C SER A 70 22.22 10.80 -5.38
N LEU A 71 21.11 10.05 -5.42
CA LEU A 71 20.29 9.75 -4.25
C LEU A 71 20.83 8.58 -3.43
N ILE A 72 21.49 7.64 -4.11
CA ILE A 72 21.98 6.39 -3.54
C ILE A 72 23.50 6.47 -3.49
N ASP A 73 24.05 6.99 -2.40
CA ASP A 73 25.48 7.01 -2.14
C ASP A 73 26.00 5.65 -1.58
N ASP A 74 27.30 5.54 -1.34
CA ASP A 74 27.95 4.30 -0.87
C ASP A 74 27.47 3.80 0.50
N SER A 75 26.81 4.66 1.28
CA SER A 75 26.29 4.26 2.59
C SER A 75 25.20 3.19 2.48
N TRP A 76 24.44 3.16 1.38
CA TRP A 76 23.44 2.11 1.11
C TRP A 76 24.07 0.73 0.91
N GLY A 77 25.25 0.65 0.27
CA GLY A 77 25.98 -0.60 0.12
C GLY A 77 26.51 -1.13 1.45
N ARG A 78 26.96 -0.23 2.32
CA ARG A 78 27.36 -0.55 3.70
C ARG A 78 26.18 -1.02 4.54
N LEU A 79 25.05 -0.31 4.46
CA LEU A 79 23.81 -0.69 5.15
C LEU A 79 23.35 -2.11 4.75
N THR A 80 23.38 -2.40 3.45
CA THR A 80 23.01 -3.72 2.92
C THR A 80 23.93 -4.81 3.45
N THR A 81 25.25 -4.56 3.46
CA THR A 81 26.23 -5.49 4.06
C THR A 81 25.96 -5.70 5.55
N LEU A 82 25.68 -4.63 6.29
CA LEU A 82 25.42 -4.68 7.73
C LEU A 82 24.19 -5.56 8.05
N PHE A 83 23.07 -5.36 7.34
CA PHE A 83 21.90 -6.22 7.50
C PHE A 83 22.16 -7.67 7.06
N ALA A 84 22.93 -7.88 5.99
CA ALA A 84 23.27 -9.23 5.54
C ALA A 84 24.07 -10.02 6.58
N GLN A 85 25.03 -9.37 7.25
CA GLN A 85 25.84 -9.98 8.31
C GLN A 85 25.04 -10.34 9.56
N ARG A 86 23.89 -9.70 9.80
CA ARG A 86 23.00 -9.96 10.95
C ARG A 86 21.70 -10.68 10.57
N ARG A 87 21.61 -11.19 9.34
CA ARG A 87 20.40 -11.82 8.80
C ARG A 87 19.85 -12.93 9.69
N ASP A 88 20.71 -13.82 10.17
CA ASP A 88 20.28 -14.97 10.96
C ASP A 88 19.83 -14.56 12.36
N THR A 89 20.53 -13.60 12.99
CA THR A 89 20.10 -12.98 14.26
C THR A 89 18.75 -12.29 14.12
N ILE A 90 18.55 -11.49 13.07
CA ILE A 90 17.28 -10.82 12.78
C ILE A 90 16.15 -11.86 12.61
N ARG A 91 16.40 -12.94 11.87
CA ARG A 91 15.41 -14.02 11.65
C ARG A 91 15.07 -14.79 12.93
N ALA A 92 16.06 -15.08 13.76
CA ALA A 92 15.84 -15.75 15.03
C ALA A 92 15.07 -14.85 16.01
N ARG A 93 15.38 -13.55 16.03
CA ARG A 93 14.73 -12.57 16.91
C ARG A 93 13.30 -12.24 16.48
N TYR A 94 13.08 -12.15 15.18
CA TYR A 94 11.81 -11.79 14.57
C TYR A 94 11.37 -12.92 13.61
N PRO A 95 10.78 -14.02 14.13
CA PRO A 95 10.35 -15.11 13.26
C PRO A 95 9.19 -14.69 12.34
N ASN A 96 8.28 -13.86 12.85
CA ASN A 96 7.17 -13.29 12.07
C ASN A 96 7.69 -12.34 10.99
N ILE A 97 7.17 -12.46 9.77
CA ILE A 97 7.53 -11.61 8.64
C ILE A 97 7.17 -10.12 8.89
N GLU A 98 6.04 -9.85 9.52
CA GLU A 98 5.57 -8.49 9.81
C GLU A 98 6.40 -7.82 10.91
N ALA A 99 6.82 -8.59 11.91
CA ALA A 99 7.75 -8.09 12.93
C ALA A 99 9.12 -7.77 12.33
N ARG A 100 9.61 -8.60 11.39
CA ARG A 100 10.85 -8.32 10.65
C ARG A 100 10.74 -7.06 9.82
N ARG A 101 9.65 -6.90 9.08
CA ARG A 101 9.43 -5.72 8.25
C ARG A 101 9.46 -4.45 9.11
N ARG A 102 8.69 -4.42 10.20
CA ARG A 102 8.69 -3.29 11.14
C ARG A 102 10.07 -2.98 11.68
N PHE A 103 10.84 -4.00 12.03
CA PHE A 103 12.24 -3.80 12.44
C PHE A 103 13.03 -3.07 11.34
N PHE A 104 12.98 -3.54 10.08
CA PHE A 104 13.68 -2.86 8.98
C PHE A 104 13.17 -1.44 8.74
N GLU A 105 11.86 -1.21 8.71
CA GLU A 105 11.26 0.12 8.55
C GLU A 105 11.76 1.10 9.63
N THR A 106 11.74 0.69 10.89
CA THR A 106 12.25 1.48 12.02
C THR A 106 13.74 1.77 11.88
N GLN A 107 14.56 0.78 11.51
CA GLN A 107 16.00 1.00 11.34
C GLN A 107 16.32 1.91 10.15
N LEU A 108 15.55 1.80 9.06
CA LEU A 108 15.71 2.63 7.85
C LEU A 108 15.27 4.07 8.08
N ALA A 109 14.20 4.30 8.85
CA ALA A 109 13.76 5.63 9.27
C ALA A 109 14.62 6.22 10.40
N GLY A 110 15.39 5.37 11.10
CA GLY A 110 16.23 5.73 12.22
C GLY A 110 17.57 6.39 11.84
N PRO A 111 18.51 6.49 12.79
CA PRO A 111 19.78 7.19 12.58
C PRO A 111 20.78 6.41 11.74
N LEU A 112 20.52 5.13 11.45
CA LEU A 112 21.48 4.19 10.88
C LEU A 112 22.05 4.68 9.55
N GLN A 113 21.18 5.05 8.61
CA GLN A 113 21.58 5.54 7.29
C GLN A 113 22.40 6.84 7.38
N ARG A 114 22.01 7.75 8.28
CA ARG A 114 22.72 9.00 8.53
C ARG A 114 24.12 8.77 9.11
N LEU A 115 24.27 7.81 10.03
CA LEU A 115 25.57 7.47 10.64
C LEU A 115 26.52 6.85 9.60
N LEU A 116 26.01 5.95 8.77
CA LEU A 116 26.78 5.34 7.69
C LEU A 116 27.21 6.38 6.64
N ARG A 117 26.34 7.33 6.29
CA ARG A 117 26.67 8.45 5.40
C ARG A 117 27.77 9.35 5.96
N LYS A 118 27.84 9.50 7.29
CA LYS A 118 28.92 10.22 8.00
C LYS A 118 30.17 9.36 8.28
N GLN A 119 30.24 8.14 7.74
CA GLN A 119 31.35 7.19 7.96
C GLN A 119 31.55 6.79 9.43
N ARG A 120 30.54 6.95 10.29
CA ARG A 120 30.58 6.57 11.72
C ARG A 120 30.17 5.10 11.88
N HIS A 121 30.98 4.21 11.31
CA HIS A 121 30.63 2.79 11.16
C HIS A 121 30.44 2.05 12.48
N ALA A 122 31.36 2.22 13.43
CA ALA A 122 31.27 1.58 14.75
C ALA A 122 30.01 1.99 15.52
N GLU A 123 29.58 3.25 15.39
CA GLU A 123 28.35 3.73 16.01
C GLU A 123 27.10 3.19 15.32
N ALA A 124 27.12 3.09 13.99
CA ALA A 124 26.03 2.47 13.23
C ALA A 124 25.84 0.99 13.64
N GLU A 125 26.94 0.25 13.79
CA GLU A 125 26.92 -1.12 14.30
C GLU A 125 26.37 -1.17 15.73
N ALA A 126 26.86 -0.32 16.63
CA ALA A 126 26.37 -0.27 18.01
C ALA A 126 24.87 0.04 18.12
N VAL A 127 24.34 0.94 17.27
CA VAL A 127 22.91 1.23 17.19
C VAL A 127 22.12 -0.01 16.76
N LEU A 128 22.58 -0.72 15.74
CA LEU A 128 21.90 -1.92 15.27
C LEU A 128 21.95 -3.04 16.32
N GLU A 129 23.09 -3.26 16.97
CA GLU A 129 23.22 -4.24 18.05
C GLU A 129 22.32 -3.89 19.24
N ALA A 130 22.25 -2.62 19.63
CA ALA A 130 21.33 -2.17 20.67
C ALA A 130 19.87 -2.48 20.30
N ALA A 131 19.46 -2.17 19.06
CA ALA A 131 18.12 -2.47 18.58
C ALA A 131 17.81 -3.98 18.48
N LEU A 132 18.83 -4.84 18.30
CA LEU A 132 18.70 -6.30 18.32
C LEU A 132 18.66 -6.86 19.74
N ALA A 133 19.37 -6.22 20.68
CA ALA A 133 19.44 -6.58 22.09
C ALA A 133 18.21 -6.12 22.88
N GLU A 134 17.55 -5.04 22.45
CA GLU A 134 16.28 -4.61 23.01
C GLU A 134 15.25 -5.74 22.98
N THR A 135 14.43 -5.80 24.02
CA THR A 135 13.28 -6.71 24.03
C THR A 135 12.22 -6.10 23.13
N PRO A 136 11.82 -6.76 22.02
CA PRO A 136 10.72 -6.29 21.22
C PRO A 136 9.54 -6.10 22.16
N LEU A 137 9.07 -4.87 22.27
CA LEU A 137 7.75 -4.65 22.83
C LEU A 137 6.82 -5.53 22.02
N THR A 138 6.05 -6.38 22.71
CA THR A 138 4.96 -7.11 22.07
C THR A 138 3.93 -6.04 21.74
N GLU A 139 4.14 -5.32 20.64
CA GLU A 139 3.17 -4.35 20.16
C GLU A 139 1.93 -5.15 19.79
N SER A 140 0.90 -4.97 20.62
CA SER A 140 -0.47 -5.36 20.29
C SER A 140 -0.76 -4.84 18.89
N GLY A 141 -1.27 -5.71 18.02
CA GLY A 141 -1.75 -5.25 16.72
C GLY A 141 -2.85 -4.22 16.92
N SER A 142 -3.07 -3.41 15.90
CA SER A 142 -4.06 -2.35 15.92
C SER A 142 -5.04 -2.53 14.78
N VAL A 143 -6.20 -1.91 14.91
CA VAL A 143 -7.20 -1.87 13.85
C VAL A 143 -7.48 -0.42 13.47
N THR A 144 -7.26 -0.08 12.20
CA THR A 144 -7.60 1.24 11.66
C THR A 144 -8.82 1.09 10.75
N LEU A 145 -9.94 1.72 11.13
CA LEU A 145 -11.12 1.83 10.26
C LEU A 145 -10.88 2.97 9.27
N VAL A 146 -10.90 2.66 7.98
CA VAL A 146 -10.54 3.61 6.92
C VAL A 146 -11.69 3.80 5.96
N GLY A 147 -12.08 5.05 5.75
CA GLY A 147 -12.99 5.44 4.66
C GLY A 147 -12.27 5.43 3.31
N ALA A 148 -12.72 4.58 2.40
CA ALA A 148 -12.19 4.43 1.04
C ALA A 148 -12.67 5.53 0.09
N GLY A 149 -13.65 6.35 0.50
CA GLY A 149 -14.33 7.27 -0.39
C GLY A 149 -15.33 6.57 -1.33
N ALA A 150 -15.90 7.31 -2.27
CA ALA A 150 -16.98 6.83 -3.15
C ALA A 150 -16.50 6.03 -4.39
N GLY A 151 -15.27 5.51 -4.36
CA GLY A 151 -14.71 4.63 -5.39
C GLY A 151 -13.52 5.22 -6.17
N ASP A 152 -13.49 6.53 -6.41
CA ASP A 152 -12.32 7.16 -7.04
C ASP A 152 -11.12 7.17 -6.05
N ALA A 153 -9.98 6.61 -6.47
CA ALA A 153 -8.76 6.57 -5.66
C ALA A 153 -8.24 7.99 -5.32
N GLY A 154 -8.56 8.99 -6.14
CA GLY A 154 -8.25 10.41 -5.86
C GLY A 154 -9.00 11.00 -4.66
N LEU A 155 -10.07 10.33 -4.19
CA LEU A 155 -10.83 10.73 -3.01
C LEU A 155 -10.28 10.13 -1.70
N LEU A 156 -9.24 9.30 -1.77
CA LEU A 156 -8.56 8.83 -0.57
C LEU A 156 -7.91 10.00 0.15
N THR A 157 -8.10 10.05 1.46
CA THR A 157 -7.34 10.99 2.29
C THR A 157 -5.88 10.56 2.36
N LEU A 158 -4.98 11.51 2.65
CA LEU A 158 -3.56 11.19 2.83
C LEU A 158 -3.34 10.19 3.99
N ASN A 159 -4.16 10.28 5.04
CA ASN A 159 -4.10 9.34 6.15
C ASN A 159 -4.59 7.94 5.73
N ALA A 160 -5.64 7.85 4.90
CA ALA A 160 -6.11 6.57 4.35
C ALA A 160 -5.03 5.90 3.50
N LEU A 161 -4.37 6.67 2.63
CA LEU A 161 -3.27 6.17 1.82
C LEU A 161 -2.10 5.68 2.67
N ARG A 162 -1.74 6.42 3.74
CA ARG A 162 -0.69 5.97 4.67
C ARG A 162 -1.08 4.66 5.35
N ALA A 163 -2.29 4.57 5.90
CA ALA A 163 -2.78 3.36 6.55
C ALA A 163 -2.76 2.14 5.61
N LEU A 164 -3.17 2.31 4.35
CA LEU A 164 -3.12 1.25 3.32
C LEU A 164 -1.69 0.81 2.97
N ASN A 165 -0.72 1.71 3.07
CA ASN A 165 0.69 1.40 2.81
C ASN A 165 1.41 0.77 4.01
N GLU A 166 0.91 1.00 5.23
CA GLU A 166 1.47 0.44 6.46
C GLU A 166 0.80 -0.88 6.89
N ALA A 167 -0.38 -1.16 6.34
CA ALA A 167 -1.20 -2.32 6.68
C ALA A 167 -0.49 -3.66 6.43
N ASP A 168 -0.58 -4.55 7.40
CA ASP A 168 -0.20 -5.95 7.26
C ASP A 168 -1.30 -6.70 6.51
N ILE A 169 -2.56 -6.40 6.88
CA ILE A 169 -3.76 -7.00 6.31
C ILE A 169 -4.86 -5.96 6.12
N ILE A 170 -5.62 -6.11 5.03
CA ILE A 170 -6.70 -5.22 4.63
C ILE A 170 -7.98 -6.04 4.50
N LEU A 171 -8.94 -5.77 5.39
CA LEU A 171 -10.29 -6.32 5.37
C LEU A 171 -11.22 -5.31 4.68
N TYR A 172 -11.65 -5.59 3.46
CA TYR A 172 -12.39 -4.61 2.65
C TYR A 172 -13.79 -5.09 2.28
N ASP A 173 -14.71 -4.13 2.14
CA ASP A 173 -16.04 -4.40 1.59
C ASP A 173 -16.03 -4.39 0.06
N ARG A 174 -16.98 -5.10 -0.55
CA ARG A 174 -17.13 -5.13 -2.01
C ARG A 174 -17.36 -3.77 -2.67
N LEU A 175 -17.88 -2.79 -1.93
CA LEU A 175 -18.10 -1.44 -2.44
C LEU A 175 -16.79 -0.67 -2.64
N VAL A 176 -15.67 -1.18 -2.15
CA VAL A 176 -14.35 -0.61 -2.40
C VAL A 176 -13.90 -0.97 -3.82
N SER A 177 -13.46 0.02 -4.58
CA SER A 177 -13.02 -0.17 -5.96
C SER A 177 -11.63 -0.80 -6.06
N ASP A 178 -11.37 -1.50 -7.15
CA ASP A 178 -10.04 -2.05 -7.46
C ASP A 178 -8.96 -0.97 -7.53
N THR A 179 -9.29 0.22 -8.01
CA THR A 179 -8.35 1.35 -8.09
C THR A 179 -7.90 1.81 -6.70
N VAL A 180 -8.78 1.75 -5.68
CA VAL A 180 -8.41 2.02 -4.29
C VAL A 180 -7.53 0.90 -3.74
N LEU A 181 -7.89 -0.37 -3.98
CA LEU A 181 -7.11 -1.52 -3.52
C LEU A 181 -5.69 -1.56 -4.12
N GLN A 182 -5.52 -1.07 -5.35
CA GLN A 182 -4.20 -0.93 -6.00
C GLN A 182 -3.29 0.11 -5.34
N MET A 183 -3.83 1.03 -4.53
CA MET A 183 -3.04 2.01 -3.77
C MET A 183 -2.43 1.40 -2.50
N ALA A 184 -2.88 0.21 -2.10
CA ALA A 184 -2.34 -0.51 -0.96
C ALA A 184 -0.95 -1.07 -1.25
N ARG A 185 -0.24 -1.37 -0.16
CA ARG A 185 1.03 -2.07 -0.20
C ARG A 185 0.88 -3.42 -0.93
N ARG A 186 1.79 -3.75 -1.85
CA ARG A 186 1.69 -4.95 -2.72
C ARG A 186 1.74 -6.29 -1.98
N ASP A 187 2.38 -6.33 -0.83
CA ASP A 187 2.54 -7.52 0.01
C ASP A 187 1.58 -7.54 1.21
N ALA A 188 0.65 -6.58 1.30
CA ALA A 188 -0.44 -6.67 2.28
C ALA A 188 -1.45 -7.74 1.86
N GLU A 189 -1.83 -8.59 2.81
CA GLU A 189 -2.89 -9.57 2.60
C GLU A 189 -4.23 -8.83 2.45
N GLN A 190 -5.03 -9.19 1.45
CA GLN A 190 -6.32 -8.54 1.19
C GLN A 190 -7.44 -9.57 1.28
N ILE A 191 -8.41 -9.33 2.17
CA ILE A 191 -9.56 -10.21 2.40
C ILE A 191 -10.85 -9.43 2.17
N GLU A 192 -11.66 -9.87 1.19
CA GLU A 192 -13.01 -9.34 0.98
C GLU A 192 -13.95 -9.88 2.07
N VAL A 193 -14.65 -9.00 2.78
CA VAL A 193 -15.57 -9.35 3.89
C VAL A 193 -17.03 -8.92 3.64
N GLY A 194 -17.37 -8.54 2.41
CA GLY A 194 -18.70 -8.03 2.05
C GLY A 194 -19.79 -9.11 1.85
N LYS A 195 -21.08 -8.75 1.95
CA LYS A 195 -22.22 -9.67 1.76
C LYS A 195 -22.43 -10.08 0.30
N SER A 196 -22.19 -11.32 -0.11
CA SER A 196 -22.52 -11.76 -1.48
C SER A 196 -24.05 -11.75 -1.72
N ALA A 197 -24.48 -11.30 -2.89
CA ALA A 197 -25.89 -11.33 -3.30
C ALA A 197 -26.43 -12.76 -3.52
N THR A 198 -25.55 -13.78 -3.55
CA THR A 198 -25.90 -15.16 -3.97
C THR A 198 -25.60 -16.24 -2.93
N GLY A 199 -25.49 -15.91 -1.64
CA GLY A 199 -25.85 -16.89 -0.60
C GLY A 199 -24.83 -17.26 0.47
N HIS A 200 -23.64 -16.64 0.52
CA HIS A 200 -22.75 -16.75 1.69
C HIS A 200 -22.35 -15.34 2.15
N SER A 201 -23.21 -14.74 2.98
CA SER A 201 -22.91 -13.48 3.65
C SER A 201 -21.99 -13.76 4.82
N VAL A 202 -20.80 -13.15 4.85
CA VAL A 202 -19.99 -13.05 6.07
C VAL A 202 -20.85 -12.30 7.10
N ARG A 203 -21.04 -12.89 8.29
CA ARG A 203 -21.75 -12.21 9.38
C ARG A 203 -20.83 -11.15 9.97
N GLN A 204 -21.39 -10.10 10.55
CA GLN A 204 -20.56 -9.09 11.22
C GLN A 204 -19.68 -9.68 12.31
N GLU A 205 -20.18 -10.70 13.00
CA GLU A 205 -19.44 -11.49 13.99
C GLU A 205 -18.17 -12.13 13.42
N ASP A 206 -18.20 -12.57 12.16
CA ASP A 206 -17.04 -13.17 11.49
C ASP A 206 -15.99 -12.08 11.18
N ILE A 207 -16.43 -10.89 10.74
CA ILE A 207 -15.54 -9.74 10.49
C ILE A 207 -14.86 -9.30 11.80
N HIS A 208 -15.65 -9.20 12.87
CA HIS A 208 -15.17 -8.90 14.22
C HIS A 208 -14.11 -9.92 14.68
N THR A 209 -14.39 -11.21 14.47
CA THR A 209 -13.48 -12.30 14.83
C THR A 209 -12.18 -12.22 14.05
N LEU A 210 -12.25 -11.93 12.75
CA LEU A 210 -11.09 -11.78 11.88
C LEU A 210 -10.22 -10.59 12.31
N MET A 211 -10.83 -9.41 12.54
CA MET A 211 -10.11 -8.24 13.07
C MET A 211 -9.41 -8.57 14.39
N LEU A 212 -10.11 -9.23 15.33
CA LEU A 212 -9.55 -9.59 16.62
C LEU A 212 -8.39 -10.58 16.50
N GLN A 213 -8.51 -11.59 15.64
CA GLN A 213 -7.49 -12.60 15.42
C GLN A 213 -6.19 -11.96 14.91
N HIS A 214 -6.28 -11.14 13.85
CA HIS A 214 -5.11 -10.51 13.26
C HIS A 214 -4.50 -9.45 14.19
N ALA A 215 -5.31 -8.65 14.87
CA ALA A 215 -4.81 -7.68 15.85
C ALA A 215 -4.09 -8.38 17.02
N ARG A 216 -4.63 -9.50 17.54
CA ARG A 216 -3.96 -10.29 18.59
C ARG A 216 -2.69 -10.99 18.11
N ALA A 217 -2.59 -11.29 16.82
CA ALA A 217 -1.36 -11.77 16.19
C ALA A 217 -0.29 -10.66 16.05
N GLY A 218 -0.58 -9.43 16.51
CA GLY A 218 0.34 -8.31 16.46
C GLY A 218 0.28 -7.54 15.14
N GLN A 219 -0.71 -7.81 14.27
CA GLN A 219 -0.75 -7.23 12.92
C GLN A 219 -1.46 -5.87 12.90
N ARG A 220 -1.03 -5.00 11.97
CA ARG A 220 -1.75 -3.76 11.62
C ARG A 220 -2.87 -4.07 10.66
N VAL A 221 -4.10 -4.10 11.17
CA VAL A 221 -5.31 -4.41 10.41
C VAL A 221 -5.93 -3.12 9.90
N VAL A 222 -6.15 -3.02 8.59
CA VAL A 222 -6.99 -1.97 8.02
C VAL A 222 -8.36 -2.55 7.71
N ARG A 223 -9.41 -1.98 8.31
CA ARG A 223 -10.81 -2.23 7.95
C ARG A 223 -11.24 -1.16 6.96
N LEU A 224 -11.17 -1.49 5.67
CA LEU A 224 -11.43 -0.56 4.57
C LEU A 224 -12.91 -0.59 4.18
N LYS A 225 -13.58 0.56 4.30
CA LYS A 225 -15.03 0.70 4.16
C LYS A 225 -15.36 1.71 3.06
N GLY A 226 -16.33 1.40 2.21
CA GLY A 226 -16.79 2.33 1.17
C GLY A 226 -17.35 3.62 1.78
N GLY A 227 -17.06 4.77 1.17
CA GLY A 227 -17.47 6.08 1.68
C GLY A 227 -16.76 6.44 2.98
N ASP A 228 -17.54 6.70 4.02
CA ASP A 228 -17.07 7.04 5.38
C ASP A 228 -17.43 5.93 6.38
N PRO A 229 -16.54 5.56 7.33
CA PRO A 229 -16.81 4.49 8.30
C PRO A 229 -18.07 4.69 9.16
N PHE A 230 -18.46 5.95 9.43
CA PHE A 230 -19.53 6.31 10.34
C PHE A 230 -20.81 6.81 9.65
N VAL A 231 -20.79 7.04 8.34
CA VAL A 231 -22.00 7.34 7.57
C VAL A 231 -22.56 6.05 6.99
N PHE A 232 -23.56 5.46 7.67
CA PHE A 232 -24.20 4.18 7.30
C PHE A 232 -23.25 2.97 7.14
N GLY A 233 -22.00 3.11 7.58
CA GLY A 233 -20.97 2.08 7.45
C GLY A 233 -20.91 1.06 8.59
N ARG A 234 -21.70 1.23 9.66
CA ARG A 234 -21.66 0.39 10.88
C ARG A 234 -20.32 0.42 11.63
N GLY A 235 -19.47 1.42 11.38
CA GLY A 235 -18.16 1.52 12.05
C GLY A 235 -18.27 1.62 13.58
N GLY A 236 -19.37 2.16 14.12
CA GLY A 236 -19.59 2.23 15.56
C GLY A 236 -19.65 0.85 16.23
N GLU A 237 -20.35 -0.10 15.62
CA GLU A 237 -20.47 -1.48 16.13
C GLU A 237 -19.10 -2.18 16.15
N GLU A 238 -18.31 -1.99 15.09
CA GLU A 238 -16.96 -2.53 14.98
C GLU A 238 -16.04 -1.96 16.09
N LEU A 239 -16.15 -0.66 16.39
CA LEU A 239 -15.35 -0.04 17.46
C LEU A 239 -15.75 -0.50 18.87
N GLU A 240 -17.04 -0.63 19.15
CA GLU A 240 -17.51 -1.15 20.44
C GLU A 240 -16.96 -2.55 20.71
N PHE A 241 -16.95 -3.39 19.68
CA PHE A 241 -16.37 -4.71 19.74
C PHE A 241 -14.85 -4.67 20.03
N LEU A 242 -14.09 -3.84 19.30
CA LEU A 242 -12.64 -3.70 19.50
C LEU A 242 -12.30 -3.17 20.89
N ARG A 243 -13.05 -2.17 21.36
CA ARG A 243 -12.92 -1.58 22.70
C ARG A 243 -13.15 -2.62 23.79
N THR A 244 -14.18 -3.46 23.65
CA THR A 244 -14.52 -4.52 24.61
C THR A 244 -13.39 -5.55 24.73
N HIS A 245 -12.63 -5.78 23.66
CA HIS A 245 -11.52 -6.72 23.63
C HIS A 245 -10.14 -6.08 23.89
N GLY A 246 -10.10 -4.79 24.21
CA GLY A 246 -8.86 -4.06 24.52
C GLY A 246 -7.91 -3.90 23.32
N ILE A 247 -8.44 -3.91 22.10
CA ILE A 247 -7.63 -3.73 20.88
C ILE A 247 -7.47 -2.23 20.59
N PRO A 248 -6.24 -1.71 20.43
CA PRO A 248 -6.01 -0.34 19.99
C PRO A 248 -6.63 -0.09 18.61
N TYR A 249 -7.32 1.04 18.45
CA TYR A 249 -7.94 1.39 17.17
C TYR A 249 -7.86 2.87 16.85
N GLU A 250 -7.97 3.18 15.56
CA GLU A 250 -8.07 4.52 15.00
C GLU A 250 -9.17 4.55 13.93
N VAL A 251 -9.77 5.73 13.71
CA VAL A 251 -10.70 5.95 12.60
C VAL A 251 -10.18 7.04 11.71
N ILE A 252 -10.07 6.73 10.42
CA ILE A 252 -9.72 7.67 9.36
C ILE A 252 -11.00 7.93 8.54
N PRO A 253 -11.53 9.16 8.57
CA PRO A 253 -12.75 9.49 7.84
C PRO A 253 -12.52 9.44 6.33
N GLY A 254 -13.62 9.26 5.60
CA GLY A 254 -13.63 9.22 4.14
C GLY A 254 -14.63 10.20 3.53
N ILE A 255 -14.51 10.43 2.22
CA ILE A 255 -15.50 11.21 1.49
C ILE A 255 -16.75 10.35 1.27
N THR A 256 -17.83 10.66 1.99
CA THR A 256 -19.10 9.93 1.87
C THR A 256 -19.73 10.05 0.49
N ALA A 257 -20.49 9.02 0.08
CA ALA A 257 -21.12 8.92 -1.23
C ALA A 257 -21.98 10.14 -1.59
N ALA A 258 -22.77 10.64 -0.64
CA ALA A 258 -23.63 11.81 -0.87
C ALA A 258 -22.84 13.03 -1.36
N LEU A 259 -21.71 13.32 -0.70
CA LEU A 259 -20.86 14.47 -1.05
C LEU A 259 -20.13 14.26 -2.37
N ALA A 260 -19.59 13.06 -2.60
CA ALA A 260 -18.89 12.73 -3.84
C ALA A 260 -19.83 12.76 -5.04
N CYS A 261 -20.97 12.07 -4.98
CA CYS A 261 -21.96 12.03 -6.06
C CYS A 261 -22.45 13.45 -6.41
N ALA A 262 -22.76 14.26 -5.40
CA ALA A 262 -23.14 15.66 -5.58
C ALA A 262 -22.10 16.47 -6.37
N ALA A 263 -20.83 16.40 -5.95
CA ALA A 263 -19.75 17.12 -6.63
C ALA A 263 -19.54 16.64 -8.07
N TYR A 264 -19.50 15.32 -8.30
CA TYR A 264 -19.26 14.74 -9.63
C TYR A 264 -20.44 14.93 -10.59
N ALA A 265 -21.67 15.03 -10.05
CA ALA A 265 -22.87 15.32 -10.84
C ALA A 265 -23.09 16.83 -11.06
N GLY A 266 -22.28 17.71 -10.44
CA GLY A 266 -22.49 19.16 -10.48
C GLY A 266 -23.73 19.63 -9.72
N ILE A 267 -24.20 18.87 -8.73
CA ILE A 267 -25.39 19.15 -7.93
C ILE A 267 -24.94 19.51 -6.50
N PRO A 268 -24.81 20.80 -6.13
CA PRO A 268 -24.42 21.16 -4.78
C PRO A 268 -25.51 20.73 -3.77
N LEU A 269 -25.10 20.05 -2.69
CA LEU A 269 -26.04 19.59 -1.65
C LEU A 269 -26.72 20.74 -0.89
N THR A 270 -26.13 21.93 -0.91
CA THR A 270 -26.73 23.14 -0.35
C THR A 270 -26.57 24.29 -1.34
N HIS A 271 -27.61 25.10 -1.43
CA HIS A 271 -27.60 26.33 -2.20
C HIS A 271 -28.51 27.34 -1.51
N ARG A 272 -28.07 28.60 -1.43
CA ARG A 272 -28.71 29.66 -0.63
C ARG A 272 -30.23 29.76 -0.87
N ASP A 273 -30.63 29.62 -2.13
CA ASP A 273 -32.03 29.79 -2.54
C ASP A 273 -32.84 28.48 -2.51
N HIS A 274 -32.18 27.31 -2.40
CA HIS A 274 -32.83 26.01 -2.55
C HIS A 274 -32.91 25.21 -1.26
N ALA A 275 -31.80 25.07 -0.52
CA ALA A 275 -31.72 24.19 0.64
C ALA A 275 -30.93 24.81 1.78
N GLN A 276 -31.54 24.83 2.97
CA GLN A 276 -30.94 25.31 4.22
C GLN A 276 -30.52 24.15 5.14
N SER A 277 -30.95 22.94 4.82
CA SER A 277 -30.61 21.71 5.54
C SER A 277 -30.26 20.58 4.58
N LEU A 278 -29.44 19.65 5.06
CA LEU A 278 -29.09 18.39 4.41
C LEU A 278 -29.47 17.26 5.36
N CYS A 279 -30.24 16.29 4.87
CA CYS A 279 -30.60 15.09 5.61
C CYS A 279 -30.04 13.87 4.86
N LEU A 280 -29.11 13.16 5.51
CA LEU A 280 -28.63 11.86 5.02
C LEU A 280 -29.53 10.75 5.56
N ILE A 281 -30.09 9.93 4.70
CA ILE A 281 -31.03 8.86 5.07
C ILE A 281 -30.64 7.52 4.47
N THR A 282 -30.96 6.43 5.17
CA THR A 282 -30.86 5.07 4.64
C THR A 282 -32.25 4.51 4.37
N ALA A 283 -32.44 3.93 3.19
CA ALA A 283 -33.65 3.15 2.87
C ALA A 283 -33.54 1.69 3.32
N HIS A 284 -32.45 1.31 4.00
CA HIS A 284 -32.23 -0.03 4.54
C HIS A 284 -32.08 0.07 6.05
N CYS A 285 -33.22 -0.01 6.74
CA CYS A 285 -33.30 -0.05 8.19
C CYS A 285 -33.30 -1.51 8.68
N GLN A 286 -32.81 -1.74 9.90
CA GLN A 286 -32.99 -3.03 10.58
C GLN A 286 -34.47 -3.25 10.97
N SER A 287 -35.23 -2.16 11.12
CA SER A 287 -36.68 -2.08 11.32
C SER A 287 -37.44 -1.78 10.01
N SER A 288 -38.77 -1.77 10.03
CA SER A 288 -39.59 -1.37 8.86
C SER A 288 -39.31 0.09 8.44
N LEU A 289 -39.36 0.35 7.13
CA LEU A 289 -39.36 1.70 6.54
C LEU A 289 -40.48 2.59 7.10
N ASP A 290 -41.56 1.98 7.60
CA ASP A 290 -42.69 2.69 8.22
C ASP A 290 -42.31 3.44 9.51
N THR A 291 -41.11 3.18 10.06
CA THR A 291 -40.59 3.88 11.24
C THR A 291 -39.94 5.22 10.91
N LEU A 292 -39.73 5.54 9.64
CA LEU A 292 -39.18 6.82 9.22
C LEU A 292 -40.19 7.95 9.43
N ASN A 293 -39.70 9.12 9.85
CA ASN A 293 -40.53 10.30 10.03
C ASN A 293 -40.80 10.99 8.67
N TRP A 294 -41.78 10.47 7.94
CA TRP A 294 -42.17 10.98 6.62
C TRP A 294 -42.56 12.46 6.63
N VAL A 295 -43.17 12.94 7.71
CA VAL A 295 -43.56 14.36 7.82
C VAL A 295 -42.33 15.27 7.87
N ALA A 296 -41.27 14.87 8.58
CA ALA A 296 -40.02 15.62 8.60
C ALA A 296 -39.31 15.60 7.23
N LEU A 297 -39.29 14.44 6.56
CA LEU A 297 -38.68 14.31 5.23
C LEU A 297 -39.43 15.08 4.14
N ALA A 298 -40.72 15.38 4.33
CA ALA A 298 -41.52 16.15 3.39
C ALA A 298 -41.40 17.68 3.55
N GLN A 299 -40.65 18.17 4.54
CA GLN A 299 -40.47 19.62 4.72
C GLN A 299 -39.79 20.26 3.50
N GLU A 300 -40.19 21.48 3.17
CA GLU A 300 -39.60 22.24 2.06
C GLU A 300 -38.20 22.76 2.41
N ARG A 301 -37.44 23.19 1.39
CA ARG A 301 -36.10 23.82 1.54
C ARG A 301 -35.02 22.94 2.19
N GLN A 302 -35.07 21.64 1.93
CA GLN A 302 -34.05 20.67 2.34
C GLN A 302 -33.55 19.82 1.17
N THR A 303 -32.32 19.34 1.28
CA THR A 303 -31.78 18.30 0.40
C THR A 303 -31.82 16.97 1.13
N LEU A 304 -32.47 15.97 0.55
CA LEU A 304 -32.43 14.58 1.02
C LEU A 304 -31.39 13.82 0.20
N ALA A 305 -30.48 13.12 0.86
CA ALA A 305 -29.42 12.34 0.22
C ALA A 305 -29.19 10.97 0.88
#